data_AF-A0A3M1C681-F1
#
_entry.id   AF-A0A3M1C681-F1
#
_cell.length_a   1.000
_cell.length_b   1.000
_cell.length_c   1.000
_cell.angle_alpha   90.00
_cell.angle_beta   90.00
_cell.angle_gamma   90.00
#
_symmetry.space_group_name_H-M   'P 1'
#
loop_
_entity.id
_entity.type
_entity.pdbx_description
1 polymer ?
#
loop_
_entity_poly.entity_id
_entity_poly.type
_entity_poly.pdbx_seq_one_letter_code
_entity_poly.pdbx_strand_id
1 'polypeptide(L)'
;MSSNSGALDFKEMIQKLQNAEEYKSLNWTGSFNDYLNLVKQNPKVTRNAFQRMYDMIMEKGYTEYKDVKKDMVHYKFFDDEENDGADAVYGLDISLMKLVNVLRSAALGYGTEKRVILLHGPVGSAKSTVCRMLKKGLERYSRTDQGALYTFEWVDEKGEFEDIFGKGVRVFPSPMHEEPLLLIPEEMREQFCEELNRGNKGDFRVKIVGELCPPSRFIFQELLKRYQGDVSKVLDHVRVRRLVLSEADRVGIGTFQPKDEKNQDSTELTGDLNYRKIAEYGSDSDPRAFNFDGEFNIANRGMVEFVEVLKLDVAFLYDLLGASQEHRVKPKKFAQTYIDEVIIGHTNEPEYRKLQNNEFMEALRDRTVKIDIPYITKLKEEIKIYEKDFNRKKLRGVSIAPHTIEVAAMWAILTRLEKPKKANLTRLQKLKLYDGKTIPGYTEDNVKELRKEAVREGFDGISPRYIQDKISNAIVMAQQMNKGSVNPFMVLRELESGLKHHTLVTDEKKKQDYKELLDVVRQEYEDIIKAEVQRAISADEHALQRLCANYIDNLKAYTQKEKVKNPFTGQDEEPDER
;
A
#
# COMPACT_ATOMS: atom_id res chain seq x y z
N MET A 1 -11.62 9.84 54.36
CA MET A 1 -10.53 8.92 53.95
C MET A 1 -11.03 7.52 54.29
N SER A 2 -11.23 6.57 53.39
CA SER A 2 -10.40 6.17 52.25
C SER A 2 -11.30 5.51 51.19
N SER A 3 -11.32 6.07 49.98
CA SER A 3 -11.74 5.33 48.78
C SER A 3 -10.65 4.30 48.49
N ASN A 4 -10.96 3.03 48.73
CA ASN A 4 -10.09 1.92 48.39
C ASN A 4 -10.04 1.80 46.87
N SER A 5 -9.11 2.53 46.24
CA SER A 5 -8.75 2.31 44.85
C SER A 5 -8.09 0.93 44.79
N GLY A 6 -8.87 -0.11 44.47
CA GLY A 6 -8.35 -1.43 44.20
C GLY A 6 -7.24 -1.29 43.16
N ALA A 7 -6.01 -1.63 43.56
CA ALA A 7 -4.89 -1.64 42.64
C ALA A 7 -5.25 -2.58 41.49
N LEU A 8 -5.30 -2.05 40.26
CA LEU A 8 -5.52 -2.84 39.06
C LEU A 8 -4.41 -3.88 38.97
N ASP A 9 -4.77 -5.16 39.15
CA ASP A 9 -3.83 -6.27 38.95
C ASP A 9 -3.68 -6.50 37.44
N PHE A 10 -2.65 -5.86 36.88
CA PHE A 10 -2.31 -5.97 35.47
C PHE A 10 -2.02 -7.41 35.05
N LYS A 11 -1.60 -8.30 35.96
CA LYS A 11 -1.33 -9.70 35.63
C LYS A 11 -2.62 -10.48 35.37
N GLU A 12 -3.64 -10.27 36.20
CA GLU A 12 -4.96 -10.90 36.01
C GLU A 12 -5.64 -10.37 34.73
N MET A 13 -5.44 -9.08 34.42
CA MET A 13 -5.93 -8.47 33.18
C MET A 13 -5.26 -9.08 31.94
N ILE A 14 -3.93 -9.26 31.95
CA ILE A 14 -3.20 -9.91 30.85
C ILE A 14 -3.66 -11.36 30.68
N GLN A 15 -3.83 -12.11 31.76
CA GLN A 15 -4.31 -13.50 31.69
C GLN A 15 -5.72 -13.60 31.10
N LYS A 16 -6.62 -12.67 31.42
CA LYS A 16 -7.97 -12.62 30.83
C LYS A 16 -7.98 -12.23 29.36
N LEU A 17 -7.01 -11.43 28.92
CA LEU A 17 -6.88 -10.98 27.53
C LEU A 17 -6.04 -11.94 26.67
N GLN A 18 -5.33 -12.89 27.29
CA GLN A 18 -4.48 -13.84 26.58
C GLN A 18 -5.32 -14.87 25.83
N ASN A 19 -5.21 -14.89 24.51
CA ASN A 19 -5.73 -15.99 23.69
C ASN A 19 -4.73 -17.16 23.68
N ALA A 20 -4.75 -17.98 24.72
CA ALA A 20 -3.80 -19.07 24.90
C ALA A 20 -3.79 -20.08 23.73
N GLU A 21 -4.92 -20.30 23.07
CA GLU A 21 -5.02 -21.18 21.90
C GLU A 21 -4.31 -20.60 20.67
N GLU A 22 -4.47 -19.30 20.41
CA GLU A 22 -3.74 -18.60 19.33
C GLU A 22 -2.23 -18.60 19.59
N TYR A 23 -1.79 -18.31 20.81
CA TYR A 23 -0.35 -18.40 21.13
C TYR A 23 0.20 -19.81 20.97
N LYS A 24 -0.60 -20.84 21.27
CA LYS A 24 -0.18 -22.23 21.08
C LYS A 24 -0.10 -22.61 19.59
N SER A 25 -1.04 -22.17 18.76
CA SER A 25 -1.01 -22.44 17.32
C SER A 25 0.14 -21.70 16.62
N LEU A 26 0.42 -20.46 17.04
CA LEU A 26 1.54 -19.66 16.52
C LEU A 26 2.92 -20.20 16.92
N ASN A 27 3.00 -20.96 18.00
CA ASN A 27 4.23 -21.63 18.46
C ASN A 27 4.24 -23.13 18.17
N TRP A 28 3.43 -23.60 17.21
CA TRP A 28 3.40 -25.01 16.84
C TRP A 28 4.79 -25.48 16.39
N THR A 29 5.21 -26.63 16.91
CA THR A 29 6.38 -27.39 16.47
C THR A 29 6.01 -28.86 16.32
N GLY A 30 6.68 -29.56 15.42
CA GLY A 30 6.42 -30.97 15.16
C GLY A 30 7.53 -31.61 14.33
N SER A 31 7.41 -32.91 14.11
CA SER A 31 8.29 -33.64 13.19
C SER A 31 7.99 -33.27 11.73
N PHE A 32 8.89 -33.67 10.83
CA PHE A 32 8.63 -33.56 9.39
C PHE A 32 7.35 -34.31 8.98
N ASN A 33 7.07 -35.47 9.58
CA ASN A 33 5.84 -36.23 9.32
C ASN A 33 4.57 -35.51 9.80
N ASP A 34 4.63 -34.84 10.95
CA ASP A 34 3.50 -34.02 11.44
C ASP A 34 3.20 -32.90 10.46
N TYR A 35 4.24 -32.27 9.90
CA TYR A 35 4.09 -31.27 8.84
C TYR A 35 3.49 -31.85 7.56
N LEU A 36 3.91 -33.03 7.09
CA LEU A 36 3.30 -33.67 5.92
C LEU A 36 1.80 -33.95 6.12
N ASN A 37 1.39 -34.32 7.33
CA ASN A 37 -0.02 -34.47 7.68
C ASN A 37 -0.77 -33.14 7.58
N LEU A 38 -0.15 -32.02 8.01
CA LEU A 38 -0.72 -30.68 7.81
C LEU A 38 -0.84 -30.33 6.33
N VAL A 39 0.17 -30.61 5.51
CA VAL A 39 0.11 -30.39 4.05
C VAL A 39 -1.03 -31.19 3.43
N LYS A 40 -1.23 -32.44 3.85
CA LYS A 40 -2.32 -33.28 3.34
C LYS A 40 -3.70 -32.76 3.74
N GLN A 41 -3.84 -32.20 4.93
CA GLN A 41 -5.10 -31.60 5.42
C GLN A 41 -5.38 -30.25 4.77
N ASN A 42 -4.36 -29.40 4.68
CA ASN A 42 -4.44 -28.07 4.08
C ASN A 42 -3.22 -27.82 3.17
N PRO A 43 -3.31 -28.20 1.88
CA PRO A 43 -2.24 -27.98 0.91
C PRO A 43 -1.80 -26.52 0.77
N LYS A 44 -2.67 -25.54 1.10
CA LYS A 44 -2.37 -24.11 0.96
C LYS A 44 -1.25 -23.62 1.87
N VAL A 45 -0.82 -24.41 2.86
CA VAL A 45 0.33 -24.07 3.72
C VAL A 45 1.67 -24.08 2.95
N THR A 46 1.69 -24.69 1.76
CA THR A 46 2.87 -24.76 0.87
C THR A 46 2.88 -23.66 -0.18
N ARG A 47 1.96 -22.68 -0.12
CA ARG A 47 1.91 -21.57 -1.09
C ARG A 47 3.23 -20.82 -1.13
N ASN A 48 3.63 -20.45 -2.35
CA ASN A 48 4.74 -19.52 -2.56
C ASN A 48 4.32 -18.08 -2.18
N ALA A 49 5.27 -17.15 -2.20
CA ALA A 49 5.04 -15.76 -1.81
C ALA A 49 3.95 -15.06 -2.65
N PHE A 50 3.96 -15.25 -3.97
CA PHE A 50 2.96 -14.65 -4.87
C PHE A 50 1.55 -15.19 -4.63
N GLN A 51 1.40 -16.52 -4.50
CA GLN A 51 0.13 -17.17 -4.20
C GLN A 51 -0.43 -16.69 -2.86
N ARG A 52 0.42 -16.60 -1.84
CA ARG A 52 0.01 -16.13 -0.51
C ARG A 52 -0.43 -14.67 -0.55
N MET A 53 0.32 -13.80 -1.22
CA MET A 53 -0.03 -12.38 -1.33
C MET A 53 -1.33 -12.18 -2.14
N TYR A 54 -1.52 -12.93 -3.22
CA TYR A 54 -2.75 -12.89 -4.01
C TYR A 54 -3.96 -13.33 -3.18
N ASP A 55 -3.89 -14.52 -2.57
CA ASP A 55 -4.99 -15.06 -1.79
C ASP A 55 -5.32 -14.19 -0.57
N MET A 56 -4.31 -13.62 0.10
CA MET A 56 -4.50 -12.67 1.20
C MET A 56 -5.41 -11.51 0.80
N ILE A 57 -5.19 -10.93 -0.39
CA ILE A 57 -6.00 -9.82 -0.90
C ILE A 57 -7.41 -10.32 -1.25
N MET A 58 -7.52 -11.47 -1.92
CA MET A 58 -8.79 -12.01 -2.39
C MET A 58 -9.69 -12.51 -1.26
N GLU A 59 -9.12 -13.07 -0.19
CA GLU A 59 -9.86 -13.59 0.97
C GLU A 59 -10.51 -12.48 1.80
N LYS A 60 -10.00 -11.24 1.75
CA LYS A 60 -10.72 -10.07 2.29
C LYS A 60 -11.97 -9.70 1.49
N GLY A 61 -12.08 -10.20 0.27
CA GLY A 61 -13.20 -9.96 -0.62
C GLY A 61 -13.08 -8.69 -1.44
N TYR A 62 -13.95 -8.58 -2.43
CA TYR A 62 -14.00 -7.46 -3.36
C TYR A 62 -15.46 -7.17 -3.76
N THR A 63 -15.69 -5.99 -4.32
CA THR A 63 -16.97 -5.59 -4.90
C THR A 63 -16.79 -5.18 -6.35
N GLU A 64 -17.72 -5.60 -7.20
CA GLU A 64 -17.73 -5.22 -8.61
C GLU A 64 -18.70 -4.07 -8.84
N TYR A 65 -18.29 -3.10 -9.65
CA TYR A 65 -19.13 -1.97 -10.04
C TYR A 65 -18.78 -1.49 -11.45
N LYS A 66 -19.67 -0.70 -12.06
CA LYS A 66 -19.43 -0.11 -13.38
C LYS A 66 -19.06 1.36 -13.24
N ASP A 67 -17.92 1.75 -13.79
CA ASP A 67 -17.49 3.15 -13.92
C ASP A 67 -17.40 3.49 -15.40
N VAL A 68 -18.35 4.27 -15.91
CA VAL A 68 -18.38 4.72 -17.32
C VAL A 68 -18.27 3.54 -18.29
N LYS A 69 -19.19 2.57 -18.17
CA LYS A 69 -19.23 1.31 -18.95
C LYS A 69 -17.98 0.42 -18.84
N LYS A 70 -17.12 0.64 -17.84
CA LYS A 70 -15.97 -0.21 -17.56
C LYS A 70 -16.23 -0.98 -16.27
N ASP A 71 -16.07 -2.31 -16.32
CA ASP A 71 -16.18 -3.15 -15.14
C ASP A 71 -14.95 -2.93 -14.24
N MET A 72 -15.22 -2.50 -13.01
CA MET A 72 -14.23 -2.19 -11.99
C MET A 72 -14.37 -3.15 -10.82
N VAL A 73 -13.23 -3.46 -10.22
CA VAL A 73 -13.12 -4.28 -9.02
C VAL A 73 -12.49 -3.43 -7.94
N HIS A 74 -13.22 -3.28 -6.85
CA HIS A 74 -12.73 -2.63 -5.63
C HIS A 74 -12.40 -3.71 -4.60
N TYR A 75 -11.15 -3.75 -4.16
CA TYR A 75 -10.65 -4.79 -3.24
C TYR A 75 -10.68 -4.25 -1.81
N LYS A 76 -11.47 -4.90 -0.96
CA LYS A 76 -11.68 -4.47 0.44
C LYS A 76 -10.41 -4.50 1.28
N PHE A 77 -9.43 -5.30 0.87
CA PHE A 77 -8.10 -5.32 1.48
C PHE A 77 -7.50 -3.90 1.60
N PHE A 78 -7.74 -3.02 0.62
CA PHE A 78 -7.16 -1.67 0.60
C PHE A 78 -7.99 -0.61 1.35
N ASP A 79 -9.10 -1.00 1.99
CA ASP A 79 -9.94 -0.09 2.80
C ASP A 79 -9.42 0.05 4.23
N ASP A 80 -8.57 -0.87 4.68
CA ASP A 80 -7.97 -0.87 6.02
C ASP A 80 -9.00 -0.78 7.16
N GLU A 81 -10.15 -1.46 7.01
CA GLU A 81 -11.28 -1.41 7.95
C GLU A 81 -10.87 -1.78 9.39
N GLU A 82 -9.96 -2.74 9.54
CA GLU A 82 -9.46 -3.20 10.84
C GLU A 82 -8.68 -2.12 11.62
N ASN A 83 -8.23 -1.06 10.94
CA ASN A 83 -7.53 0.06 11.56
C ASN A 83 -8.29 1.40 11.34
N ASP A 84 -9.62 1.38 11.24
CA ASP A 84 -10.43 2.57 11.00
C ASP A 84 -10.00 3.37 9.75
N GLY A 85 -9.51 2.68 8.71
CA GLY A 85 -9.06 3.32 7.47
C GLY A 85 -7.75 4.11 7.61
N ALA A 86 -6.94 3.81 8.63
CA ALA A 86 -5.69 4.51 8.93
C ALA A 86 -4.65 4.49 7.79
N ASP A 87 -4.74 3.53 6.88
CA ASP A 87 -3.91 3.40 5.66
C ASP A 87 -4.74 3.21 4.38
N ALA A 88 -6.06 3.43 4.44
CA ALA A 88 -6.98 3.25 3.33
C ALA A 88 -6.53 3.97 2.04
N VAL A 89 -6.67 3.27 0.90
CA VAL A 89 -6.30 3.77 -0.43
C VAL A 89 -7.55 4.03 -1.26
N TYR A 90 -7.85 5.31 -1.48
CA TYR A 90 -9.05 5.74 -2.20
C TYR A 90 -8.79 6.02 -3.69
N GLY A 91 -9.81 5.87 -4.53
CA GLY A 91 -9.80 6.33 -5.92
C GLY A 91 -8.76 5.72 -6.87
N LEU A 92 -8.11 4.61 -6.49
CA LEU A 92 -7.02 3.97 -7.24
C LEU A 92 -7.35 2.57 -7.76
N ASP A 93 -8.63 2.20 -7.83
CA ASP A 93 -9.08 0.86 -8.22
C ASP A 93 -8.46 0.36 -9.54
N ILE A 94 -8.32 1.21 -10.56
CA ILE A 94 -7.68 0.82 -11.83
C ILE A 94 -6.22 0.38 -11.63
N SER A 95 -5.48 1.09 -10.78
CA SER A 95 -4.09 0.80 -10.46
C SER A 95 -3.98 -0.45 -9.59
N LEU A 96 -4.86 -0.60 -8.60
CA LEU A 96 -4.93 -1.77 -7.73
C LEU A 96 -5.34 -3.03 -8.50
N MET A 97 -6.27 -2.94 -9.46
CA MET A 97 -6.61 -4.02 -10.38
C MET A 97 -5.40 -4.49 -11.19
N LYS A 98 -4.56 -3.58 -11.69
CA LYS A 98 -3.33 -3.95 -12.38
C LYS A 98 -2.38 -4.71 -11.44
N LEU A 99 -2.21 -4.24 -10.21
CA LEU A 99 -1.38 -4.92 -9.20
C LEU A 99 -1.90 -6.32 -8.88
N VAL A 100 -3.19 -6.46 -8.58
CA VAL A 100 -3.77 -7.76 -8.25
C VAL A 100 -3.75 -8.71 -9.47
N ASN A 101 -3.93 -8.20 -10.68
CA ASN A 101 -3.78 -9.03 -11.90
C ASN A 101 -2.35 -9.53 -12.11
N VAL A 102 -1.35 -8.69 -11.80
CA VAL A 102 0.07 -9.08 -11.82
C VAL A 102 0.33 -10.19 -10.80
N LEU A 103 -0.16 -10.03 -9.57
CA LEU A 103 -0.06 -11.05 -8.53
C LEU A 103 -0.77 -12.35 -8.92
N ARG A 104 -1.96 -12.27 -9.52
CA ARG A 104 -2.70 -13.43 -10.02
C ARG A 104 -1.92 -14.18 -11.10
N SER A 105 -1.37 -13.44 -12.07
CA SER A 105 -0.56 -14.01 -13.16
C SER A 105 0.68 -14.71 -12.63
N ALA A 106 1.37 -14.09 -11.65
CA ALA A 106 2.53 -14.67 -10.98
C ALA A 106 2.17 -15.89 -10.12
N ALA A 107 1.04 -15.85 -9.40
CA ALA A 107 0.55 -16.97 -8.59
C ALA A 107 0.24 -18.23 -9.42
N LEU A 108 -0.15 -18.04 -10.70
CA LEU A 108 -0.40 -19.11 -11.67
C LEU A 108 0.86 -19.53 -12.45
N GLY A 109 1.98 -18.83 -12.31
CA GLY A 109 3.24 -19.13 -13.02
C GLY A 109 3.23 -18.76 -14.50
N TYR A 110 2.55 -17.68 -14.89
CA TYR A 110 2.47 -17.21 -16.27
C TYR A 110 3.61 -16.24 -16.66
N GLY A 111 4.77 -16.33 -16.00
CA GLY A 111 5.97 -15.56 -16.30
C GLY A 111 6.03 -14.17 -15.66
N THR A 112 4.98 -13.73 -14.98
CA THR A 112 4.96 -12.41 -14.33
C THR A 112 5.73 -12.41 -13.01
N GLU A 113 5.87 -13.59 -12.39
CA GLU A 113 6.74 -13.84 -11.23
C GLU A 113 8.22 -13.53 -11.52
N LYS A 114 8.63 -13.56 -12.79
CA LYS A 114 10.00 -13.30 -13.24
C LYS A 114 10.31 -11.81 -13.46
N ARG A 115 9.42 -10.91 -13.03
CA ARG A 115 9.51 -9.47 -13.26
C ARG A 115 9.30 -8.69 -11.96
N VAL A 116 10.06 -7.61 -11.81
CA VAL A 116 9.94 -6.70 -10.67
C VAL A 116 8.67 -5.85 -10.83
N ILE A 117 7.86 -5.76 -9.78
CA ILE A 117 6.69 -4.87 -9.77
C ILE A 117 7.16 -3.45 -9.50
N LEU A 118 7.01 -2.54 -10.47
CA LEU A 118 7.47 -1.15 -10.34
C LEU A 118 6.27 -0.20 -10.17
N LEU A 119 6.04 0.29 -8.96
CA LEU A 119 5.05 1.33 -8.67
C LEU A 119 5.61 2.70 -9.05
N HIS A 120 4.97 3.39 -9.99
CA HIS A 120 5.46 4.64 -10.55
C HIS A 120 4.41 5.74 -10.46
N GLY A 121 4.79 6.94 -10.00
CA GLY A 121 3.87 8.07 -9.90
C GLY A 121 4.42 9.23 -9.09
N PRO A 122 3.68 10.33 -8.95
CA PRO A 122 4.16 11.53 -8.27
C PRO A 122 4.27 11.36 -6.74
N VAL A 123 4.96 12.27 -6.06
CA VAL A 123 5.19 12.17 -4.62
C VAL A 123 3.87 12.30 -3.85
N GLY A 124 3.57 11.37 -2.96
CA GLY A 124 2.30 11.38 -2.22
C GLY A 124 1.12 10.72 -2.96
N SER A 125 1.37 9.99 -4.04
CA SER A 125 0.34 9.18 -4.74
C SER A 125 0.11 7.78 -4.12
N ALA A 126 0.19 7.63 -2.79
CA ALA A 126 -0.07 6.36 -2.09
C ALA A 126 0.81 5.12 -2.43
N LYS A 127 1.86 5.22 -3.26
CA LYS A 127 2.78 4.09 -3.58
C LYS A 127 3.29 3.34 -2.34
N SER A 128 3.95 4.04 -1.42
CA SER A 128 4.47 3.44 -0.18
C SER A 128 3.33 3.03 0.77
N THR A 129 2.15 3.65 0.68
CA THR A 129 0.96 3.22 1.43
C THR A 129 0.50 1.84 0.96
N VAL A 130 0.47 1.59 -0.36
CA VAL A 130 0.15 0.27 -0.93
C VAL A 130 1.15 -0.78 -0.45
N CYS A 131 2.47 -0.51 -0.52
CA CYS A 131 3.48 -1.43 0.01
C CYS A 131 3.30 -1.71 1.50
N ARG A 132 3.08 -0.67 2.31
CA ARG A 132 2.84 -0.81 3.75
C ARG A 132 1.60 -1.64 4.07
N MET A 133 0.52 -1.50 3.29
CA MET A 133 -0.67 -2.34 3.45
C MET A 133 -0.37 -3.80 3.14
N LEU A 134 0.40 -4.09 2.08
CA LEU A 134 0.82 -5.46 1.76
C LEU A 134 1.69 -6.06 2.88
N LYS A 135 2.64 -5.30 3.41
CA LYS A 135 3.50 -5.74 4.53
C LYS A 135 2.68 -6.07 5.78
N LYS A 136 1.89 -5.12 6.27
CA LYS A 136 0.98 -5.32 7.42
C LYS A 136 -0.02 -6.45 7.17
N GLY A 137 -0.52 -6.56 5.94
CA GLY A 137 -1.40 -7.64 5.52
C GLY A 137 -0.73 -9.00 5.66
N LEU A 138 0.51 -9.15 5.17
CA LEU A 138 1.26 -10.40 5.26
C LEU A 138 1.54 -10.81 6.70
N GLU A 139 1.92 -9.86 7.56
CA GLU A 139 2.10 -10.13 8.99
C GLU A 139 0.82 -10.68 9.61
N ARG A 140 -0.30 -9.97 9.45
CA ARG A 140 -1.61 -10.39 9.99
C ARG A 140 -2.04 -11.73 9.41
N TYR A 141 -1.94 -11.87 8.09
CA TYR A 141 -2.37 -13.07 7.40
C TYR A 141 -1.56 -14.28 7.85
N SER A 142 -0.24 -14.12 8.03
CA SER A 142 0.64 -15.20 8.51
C SER A 142 0.29 -15.70 9.90
N ARG A 143 -0.44 -14.93 10.71
CA ARG A 143 -0.93 -15.33 12.04
C ARG A 143 -2.25 -16.10 12.00
N THR A 144 -2.98 -16.02 10.90
CA THR A 144 -4.23 -16.78 10.71
C THR A 144 -3.96 -18.22 10.29
N ASP A 145 -4.94 -19.11 10.48
CA ASP A 145 -4.86 -20.48 9.97
C ASP A 145 -4.86 -20.53 8.45
N GLN A 146 -5.57 -19.61 7.79
CA GLN A 146 -5.59 -19.54 6.32
C GLN A 146 -4.22 -19.15 5.78
N GLY A 147 -3.57 -18.13 6.34
CA GLY A 147 -2.23 -17.70 5.95
C GLY A 147 -1.10 -18.53 6.57
N ALA A 148 -1.39 -19.72 7.08
CA ALA A 148 -0.39 -20.52 7.75
C ALA A 148 0.75 -20.97 6.83
N LEU A 149 1.96 -20.85 7.35
CA LEU A 149 3.20 -21.31 6.73
C LEU A 149 4.19 -21.75 7.79
N TYR A 150 5.14 -22.59 7.38
CA TYR A 150 6.07 -23.29 8.25
C TYR A 150 7.50 -23.20 7.69
N THR A 151 8.46 -23.32 8.60
CA THR A 151 9.89 -23.44 8.34
C THR A 151 10.44 -24.60 9.17
N PHE A 152 11.69 -24.99 8.98
CA PHE A 152 12.34 -25.99 9.82
C PHE A 152 13.59 -25.48 10.53
N GLU A 153 14.00 -26.23 11.53
CA GLU A 153 15.29 -26.18 12.20
C GLU A 153 15.87 -27.59 12.26
N TRP A 154 17.19 -27.66 12.19
CA TRP A 154 17.92 -28.89 12.38
C TRP A 154 18.23 -29.10 13.87
N VAL A 155 18.13 -30.32 14.34
CA VAL A 155 18.24 -30.64 15.77
C VAL A 155 19.21 -31.79 15.98
N ASP A 156 20.15 -31.57 16.89
CA ASP A 156 21.03 -32.59 17.47
C ASP A 156 20.85 -32.54 18.99
N GLU A 157 19.82 -33.22 19.50
CA GLU A 157 19.47 -33.18 20.93
C GLU A 157 20.59 -33.75 21.83
N LYS A 158 21.35 -34.72 21.30
CA LYS A 158 22.39 -35.41 22.05
C LYS A 158 23.76 -34.75 21.92
N GLY A 159 23.95 -33.88 20.92
CA GLY A 159 25.25 -33.28 20.66
C GLY A 159 26.26 -34.25 20.07
N GLU A 160 25.79 -35.24 19.32
CA GLU A 160 26.63 -36.28 18.72
C GLU A 160 27.25 -35.84 17.38
N PHE A 161 26.81 -34.71 16.82
CA PHE A 161 27.15 -34.23 15.49
C PHE A 161 27.75 -32.81 15.52
N GLU A 162 28.56 -32.49 16.53
CA GLU A 162 29.19 -31.16 16.68
C GLU A 162 30.11 -30.78 15.50
N ASP A 163 30.63 -31.75 14.75
CA ASP A 163 31.36 -31.54 13.51
C ASP A 163 30.46 -31.01 12.37
N ILE A 164 29.19 -31.42 12.36
CA ILE A 164 28.19 -31.02 11.36
C ILE A 164 27.43 -29.75 11.77
N PHE A 165 27.14 -29.56 13.06
CA PHE A 165 26.35 -28.43 13.54
C PHE A 165 27.17 -27.25 14.05
N GLY A 166 28.42 -27.49 14.45
CA GLY A 166 29.22 -26.53 15.22
C GLY A 166 29.29 -26.90 16.69
N LYS A 167 30.33 -26.41 17.36
CA LYS A 167 30.64 -26.82 18.73
C LYS A 167 29.61 -26.24 19.69
N GLY A 168 28.92 -27.12 20.43
CA GLY A 168 27.86 -26.71 21.36
C GLY A 168 26.57 -26.23 20.69
N VAL A 169 26.44 -26.37 19.37
CA VAL A 169 25.21 -26.09 18.65
C VAL A 169 24.31 -27.32 18.72
N ARG A 170 23.09 -27.16 19.27
CA ARG A 170 22.09 -28.23 19.39
C ARG A 170 20.90 -28.03 18.46
N VAL A 171 20.63 -26.77 18.09
CA VAL A 171 19.58 -26.39 17.16
C VAL A 171 20.17 -25.40 16.17
N PHE A 172 20.03 -25.71 14.88
CA PHE A 172 20.45 -24.84 13.79
C PHE A 172 19.21 -24.46 12.97
N PRO A 173 18.64 -23.26 13.15
CA PRO A 173 17.47 -22.83 12.38
C PRO A 173 17.82 -22.66 10.91
N SER A 174 16.87 -22.98 10.01
CA SER A 174 17.02 -22.62 8.59
C SER A 174 17.22 -21.11 8.47
N PRO A 175 18.37 -20.64 7.93
CA PRO A 175 18.70 -19.22 7.91
C PRO A 175 17.83 -18.43 6.91
N MET A 176 17.29 -19.11 5.91
CA MET A 176 16.41 -18.53 4.89
C MET A 176 14.93 -18.80 5.16
N HIS A 177 14.55 -19.31 6.35
CA HIS A 177 13.16 -19.71 6.66
C HIS A 177 12.48 -20.60 5.59
N GLU A 178 13.24 -21.55 5.07
CA GLU A 178 12.90 -22.33 3.90
C GLU A 178 11.66 -23.21 4.09
N GLU A 179 10.99 -23.53 2.99
CA GLU A 179 9.89 -24.49 3.00
C GLU A 179 10.43 -25.90 3.35
N PRO A 180 9.97 -26.53 4.46
CA PRO A 180 10.29 -27.93 4.78
C PRO A 180 10.24 -28.93 3.62
N LEU A 181 9.31 -28.87 2.67
CA LEU A 181 9.24 -29.77 1.51
C LEU A 181 10.49 -29.73 0.63
N LEU A 182 11.32 -28.69 0.72
CA LEU A 182 12.62 -28.64 0.04
C LEU A 182 13.61 -29.70 0.54
N LEU A 183 13.38 -30.25 1.75
CA LEU A 183 14.15 -31.37 2.32
C LEU A 183 13.95 -32.67 1.54
N ILE A 184 12.88 -32.79 0.74
CA ILE A 184 12.69 -33.94 -0.14
C ILE A 184 13.73 -33.86 -1.27
N PRO A 185 14.57 -34.90 -1.46
CA PRO A 185 15.56 -34.94 -2.54
C PRO A 185 14.92 -34.72 -3.91
N GLU A 186 15.62 -33.99 -4.79
CA GLU A 186 15.08 -33.53 -6.08
C GLU A 186 14.49 -34.66 -6.93
N GLU A 187 15.21 -35.79 -6.98
CA GLU A 187 14.85 -37.01 -7.71
C GLU A 187 13.52 -37.64 -7.24
N MET A 188 13.11 -37.39 -5.99
CA MET A 188 11.90 -37.95 -5.39
C MET A 188 10.69 -37.03 -5.51
N ARG A 189 10.88 -35.74 -5.85
CA ARG A 189 9.85 -34.70 -5.73
C ARG A 189 8.65 -34.93 -6.63
N GLU A 190 8.86 -35.43 -7.86
CA GLU A 190 7.76 -35.67 -8.80
C GLU A 190 6.79 -36.71 -8.25
N GLN A 191 7.29 -37.92 -7.95
CA GLN A 191 6.50 -39.00 -7.36
C GLN A 191 5.89 -38.60 -6.01
N PHE A 192 6.64 -37.88 -5.18
CA PHE A 192 6.16 -37.42 -3.89
C PHE A 192 5.01 -36.41 -4.01
N CYS A 193 5.11 -35.45 -4.93
CA CYS A 193 4.03 -34.50 -5.21
C CYS A 193 2.80 -35.20 -5.78
N GLU A 194 2.95 -36.21 -6.63
CA GLU A 194 1.82 -37.01 -7.14
C GLU A 194 1.07 -37.69 -5.99
N GLU A 195 1.78 -38.32 -5.05
CA GLU A 195 1.17 -38.98 -3.90
C GLU A 195 0.52 -37.98 -2.95
N LEU A 196 1.18 -36.85 -2.65
CA LEU A 196 0.60 -35.78 -1.82
C LEU A 196 -0.68 -35.20 -2.43
N ASN A 197 -0.72 -35.06 -3.76
CA ASN A 197 -1.88 -34.53 -4.46
C ASN A 197 -2.96 -35.59 -4.73
N ARG A 198 -2.69 -36.88 -4.52
CA ARG A 198 -3.65 -37.95 -4.75
C ARG A 198 -4.85 -37.81 -3.81
N GLY A 199 -6.05 -37.85 -4.38
CA GLY A 199 -7.30 -37.69 -3.64
C GLY A 199 -7.63 -36.25 -3.21
N ASN A 200 -6.72 -35.28 -3.45
CA ASN A 200 -7.03 -33.88 -3.24
C ASN A 200 -8.02 -33.39 -4.32
N LYS A 201 -9.20 -32.97 -3.87
CA LYS A 201 -10.29 -32.46 -4.73
C LYS A 201 -10.26 -30.94 -4.90
N GLY A 202 -9.38 -30.23 -4.18
CA GLY A 202 -9.25 -28.78 -4.28
C GLY A 202 -8.50 -28.34 -5.54
N ASP A 203 -8.64 -27.05 -5.85
CA ASP A 203 -8.00 -26.42 -7.02
C ASP A 203 -6.49 -26.22 -6.85
N PHE A 204 -6.00 -26.21 -5.60
CA PHE A 204 -4.59 -26.05 -5.29
C PHE A 204 -3.85 -27.39 -5.36
N ARG A 205 -2.75 -27.42 -6.13
CA ARG A 205 -1.84 -28.56 -6.25
C ARG A 205 -0.48 -28.22 -5.64
N VAL A 206 -0.02 -29.08 -4.73
CA VAL A 206 1.31 -28.96 -4.12
C VAL A 206 2.37 -29.18 -5.19
N LYS A 207 3.33 -28.27 -5.25
CA LYS A 207 4.52 -28.37 -6.11
C LYS A 207 5.73 -27.93 -5.29
N ILE A 208 6.82 -28.67 -5.40
CA ILE A 208 8.08 -28.34 -4.73
C ILE A 208 8.99 -27.68 -5.76
N VAL A 209 9.30 -26.39 -5.54
CA VAL A 209 10.13 -25.57 -6.43
C VAL A 209 11.22 -24.90 -5.60
N GLY A 210 12.47 -24.93 -6.09
CA GLY A 210 13.62 -24.36 -5.40
C GLY A 210 14.58 -25.39 -4.83
N GLU A 211 15.54 -24.95 -4.04
CA GLU A 211 16.59 -25.78 -3.45
C GLU A 211 16.91 -25.33 -2.03
N LEU A 212 17.48 -26.24 -1.22
CA LEU A 212 18.00 -25.90 0.10
C LEU A 212 19.14 -24.87 0.00
N CYS A 213 19.17 -23.92 0.91
CA CYS A 213 20.21 -22.92 1.05
C CYS A 213 21.53 -23.60 1.44
N PRO A 214 22.68 -22.94 1.20
CA PRO A 214 23.98 -23.60 1.36
C PRO A 214 24.22 -24.25 2.75
N PRO A 215 23.87 -23.64 3.90
CA PRO A 215 24.01 -24.28 5.20
C PRO A 215 23.11 -25.50 5.39
N SER A 216 21.83 -25.39 5.06
CA SER A 216 20.88 -26.50 5.17
C SER A 216 21.27 -27.66 4.25
N ARG A 217 21.74 -27.35 3.04
CA ARG A 217 22.24 -28.35 2.08
C ARG A 217 23.48 -29.06 2.60
N PHE A 218 24.42 -28.32 3.19
CA PHE A 218 25.61 -28.90 3.81
C PHE A 218 25.24 -29.88 4.93
N ILE A 219 24.39 -29.46 5.87
CA ILE A 219 23.93 -30.30 6.99
C ILE A 219 23.23 -31.55 6.45
N PHE A 220 22.31 -31.39 5.49
CA PHE A 220 21.61 -32.51 4.85
C PHE A 220 22.61 -33.52 4.26
N GLN A 221 23.60 -33.06 3.50
CA GLN A 221 24.58 -33.92 2.83
C GLN A 221 25.50 -34.64 3.82
N GLU A 222 25.98 -33.98 4.87
CA GLU A 222 26.85 -34.62 5.87
C GLU A 222 26.11 -35.67 6.69
N LEU A 223 24.85 -35.38 7.10
CA LEU A 223 24.01 -36.38 7.76
C LEU A 223 23.70 -37.55 6.83
N LEU A 224 23.42 -37.30 5.56
CA LEU A 224 23.16 -38.35 4.58
C LEU A 224 24.36 -39.27 4.41
N LYS A 225 25.59 -38.72 4.33
CA LYS A 225 26.84 -39.51 4.32
C LYS A 225 26.96 -40.34 5.59
N ARG A 226 26.70 -39.75 6.75
CA ARG A 226 26.81 -40.39 8.06
C ARG A 226 25.85 -41.57 8.21
N TYR A 227 24.65 -41.44 7.65
CA TYR A 227 23.62 -42.48 7.62
C TYR A 227 23.62 -43.34 6.36
N GLN A 228 24.70 -43.32 5.57
CA GLN A 228 24.89 -44.19 4.40
C GLN A 228 23.75 -44.08 3.37
N GLY A 229 23.20 -42.88 3.17
CA GLY A 229 22.12 -42.62 2.21
C GLY A 229 20.70 -42.74 2.77
N ASP A 230 20.52 -43.02 4.06
CA ASP A 230 19.19 -43.13 4.67
C ASP A 230 18.58 -41.74 4.95
N VAL A 231 17.78 -41.25 4.00
CA VAL A 231 17.08 -39.96 4.09
C VAL A 231 16.12 -39.92 5.28
N SER A 232 15.49 -41.05 5.67
CA SER A 232 14.56 -41.06 6.79
C SER A 232 15.25 -40.66 8.08
N LYS A 233 16.46 -41.17 8.32
CA LYS A 233 17.27 -40.78 9.50
C LYS A 233 17.74 -39.34 9.44
N VAL A 234 18.01 -38.80 8.25
CA VAL A 234 18.30 -37.36 8.10
C VAL A 234 17.10 -36.53 8.53
N LEU A 235 15.88 -36.93 8.13
CA LEU A 235 14.65 -36.23 8.48
C LEU A 235 14.29 -36.33 9.97
N ASP A 236 14.80 -37.32 10.71
CA ASP A 236 14.66 -37.38 12.17
C ASP A 236 15.37 -36.21 12.89
N HIS A 237 16.35 -35.57 12.23
CA HIS A 237 17.00 -34.35 12.70
C HIS A 237 16.22 -33.08 12.38
N VAL A 238 15.03 -33.18 11.78
CA VAL A 238 14.25 -32.01 11.35
C VAL A 238 13.10 -31.77 12.32
N ARG A 239 13.09 -30.58 12.91
CA ARG A 239 11.92 -30.06 13.62
C ARG A 239 11.29 -28.96 12.78
N VAL A 240 10.03 -29.14 12.40
CA VAL A 240 9.25 -28.13 11.70
C VAL A 240 8.58 -27.24 12.72
N ARG A 241 8.52 -25.94 12.43
CA ARG A 241 7.87 -24.94 13.28
C ARG A 241 7.03 -23.98 12.47
N ARG A 242 6.01 -23.41 13.11
CA ARG A 242 5.21 -22.33 12.56
C ARG A 242 6.10 -21.11 12.27
N LEU A 243 5.91 -20.52 11.09
CA LEU A 243 6.57 -19.27 10.71
C LEU A 243 5.53 -18.15 10.71
N VAL A 244 5.84 -17.06 11.41
CA VAL A 244 5.06 -15.83 11.44
C VAL A 244 5.92 -14.75 10.81
N LEU A 245 5.37 -14.01 9.84
CA LEU A 245 6.08 -12.94 9.16
C LEU A 245 6.01 -11.65 10.00
N SER A 246 7.09 -10.89 10.01
CA SER A 246 7.23 -9.65 10.78
C SER A 246 8.27 -8.74 10.14
N GLU A 247 7.88 -7.52 9.77
CA GLU A 247 8.79 -6.46 9.34
C GLU A 247 9.69 -6.02 10.50
N ALA A 248 9.12 -5.92 11.72
CA ALA A 248 9.85 -5.47 12.91
C ALA A 248 10.97 -6.45 13.32
N ASP A 249 10.69 -7.75 13.22
CA ASP A 249 11.66 -8.80 13.55
C ASP A 249 12.50 -9.23 12.34
N ARG A 250 12.32 -8.58 11.17
CA ARG A 250 13.00 -8.91 9.90
C ARG A 250 12.83 -10.39 9.52
N VAL A 251 11.58 -10.85 9.43
CA VAL A 251 11.19 -12.22 9.04
C VAL A 251 10.17 -12.18 7.91
N GLY A 252 10.61 -12.57 6.71
CA GLY A 252 9.83 -12.61 5.46
C GLY A 252 9.35 -11.26 4.94
N ILE A 253 9.76 -10.15 5.56
CA ILE A 253 9.46 -8.80 5.09
C ILE A 253 10.74 -7.96 5.14
N GLY A 254 11.27 -7.63 3.97
CA GLY A 254 12.45 -6.77 3.79
C GLY A 254 12.08 -5.38 3.28
N THR A 255 12.89 -4.38 3.59
CA THR A 255 12.75 -3.02 3.07
C THR A 255 14.12 -2.42 2.82
N PHE A 256 14.45 -2.23 1.55
CA PHE A 256 15.67 -1.59 1.12
C PHE A 256 15.41 -0.12 0.80
N GLN A 257 16.17 0.78 1.43
CA GLN A 257 16.13 2.20 1.13
C GLN A 257 17.53 2.68 0.72
N PRO A 258 17.68 3.36 -0.43
CA PRO A 258 18.96 3.91 -0.86
C PRO A 258 19.46 4.90 0.18
N LYS A 259 20.62 4.58 0.75
CA LYS A 259 21.50 5.56 1.40
C LYS A 259 22.37 6.22 0.32
N ASP A 260 23.24 7.14 0.70
CA ASP A 260 24.19 7.80 -0.20
C ASP A 260 24.81 6.78 -1.18
N GLU A 261 24.67 7.02 -2.50
CA GLU A 261 25.05 6.10 -3.58
C GLU A 261 26.49 5.61 -3.43
N LYS A 262 27.39 6.43 -2.88
CA LYS A 262 28.81 6.11 -2.70
C LYS A 262 29.09 5.08 -1.60
N ASN A 263 28.13 4.83 -0.71
CA ASN A 263 28.31 3.97 0.47
C ASN A 263 27.39 2.73 0.43
N GLN A 264 26.86 2.35 -0.73
CA GLN A 264 26.03 1.16 -0.87
C GLN A 264 26.92 -0.09 -1.04
N ASP A 265 26.72 -1.11 -0.20
CA ASP A 265 27.38 -2.42 -0.33
C ASP A 265 26.35 -3.52 -0.69
N SER A 266 26.66 -4.31 -1.72
CA SER A 266 25.89 -5.48 -2.16
C SER A 266 25.62 -6.50 -1.04
N THR A 267 26.41 -6.49 0.04
CA THR A 267 26.18 -7.29 1.24
C THR A 267 24.88 -6.93 1.94
N GLU A 268 24.40 -5.69 1.85
CA GLU A 268 23.09 -5.29 2.39
C GLU A 268 21.93 -6.06 1.73
N LEU A 269 22.11 -6.56 0.50
CA LEU A 269 21.11 -7.35 -0.21
C LEU A 269 21.26 -8.86 0.00
N THR A 270 22.50 -9.35 0.09
CA THR A 270 22.80 -10.79 -0.02
C THR A 270 23.46 -11.41 1.20
N GLY A 271 23.81 -10.61 2.22
CA GLY A 271 24.49 -11.04 3.44
C GLY A 271 26.01 -10.95 3.36
N ASP A 272 26.68 -11.35 4.45
CA ASP A 272 28.14 -11.25 4.59
C ASP A 272 28.80 -12.45 5.29
N LEU A 273 30.14 -12.47 5.28
CA LEU A 273 30.92 -13.48 5.99
C LEU A 273 31.03 -13.15 7.48
N ASN A 274 30.73 -14.12 8.32
CA ASN A 274 30.87 -13.98 9.77
C ASN A 274 32.23 -14.47 10.25
N TYR A 275 33.17 -13.53 10.47
CA TYR A 275 34.52 -13.85 10.93
C TYR A 275 34.58 -14.68 12.22
N ARG A 276 33.61 -14.52 13.12
CA ARG A 276 33.52 -15.32 14.35
C ARG A 276 33.19 -16.78 14.04
N LYS A 277 32.23 -17.01 13.13
CA LYS A 277 31.86 -18.36 12.69
C LYS A 277 32.96 -19.00 11.83
N ILE A 278 33.74 -18.22 11.08
CA ILE A 278 34.92 -18.74 10.36
C ILE A 278 35.93 -19.34 11.35
N ALA A 279 36.17 -18.70 12.49
CA ALA A 279 37.05 -19.25 13.52
C ALA A 279 36.50 -20.55 14.15
N GLU A 280 35.18 -20.72 14.15
CA GLU A 280 34.50 -21.90 14.68
C GLU A 280 34.50 -23.07 13.68
N TYR A 281 34.15 -22.81 12.43
CA TYR A 281 34.04 -23.83 11.37
C TYR A 281 35.36 -24.06 10.59
N GLY A 282 36.33 -23.18 10.75
CA GLY A 282 37.69 -23.33 10.24
C GLY A 282 37.93 -22.87 8.80
N SER A 283 36.92 -22.39 8.06
CA SER A 283 37.08 -21.92 6.68
C SER A 283 36.10 -20.80 6.31
N ASP A 284 36.55 -19.86 5.46
CA ASP A 284 35.69 -18.85 4.83
C ASP A 284 34.86 -19.39 3.66
N SER A 285 35.08 -20.65 3.29
CA SER A 285 34.28 -21.39 2.30
C SER A 285 33.17 -22.25 2.93
N ASP A 286 33.15 -22.36 4.26
CA ASP A 286 32.09 -23.09 4.96
C ASP A 286 30.78 -22.29 4.91
N PRO A 287 29.68 -22.83 4.34
CA PRO A 287 28.43 -22.10 4.20
C PRO A 287 27.81 -21.69 5.54
N ARG A 288 28.06 -22.45 6.62
CA ARG A 288 27.56 -22.14 7.96
C ARG A 288 28.20 -20.86 8.53
N ALA A 289 29.35 -20.45 7.99
CA ALA A 289 30.04 -19.23 8.37
C ALA A 289 29.51 -17.95 7.68
N PHE A 290 28.53 -18.07 6.79
CA PHE A 290 27.88 -16.94 6.13
C PHE A 290 26.63 -16.48 6.90
N ASN A 291 26.43 -15.18 7.02
CA ASN A 291 25.19 -14.59 7.53
C ASN A 291 24.25 -14.35 6.34
N PHE A 292 23.10 -15.03 6.34
CA PHE A 292 22.03 -14.81 5.36
C PHE A 292 21.06 -13.75 5.92
N ASP A 293 21.52 -12.52 6.07
CA ASP A 293 20.80 -11.41 6.70
C ASP A 293 20.70 -10.16 5.79
N GLY A 294 21.00 -10.32 4.50
CA GLY A 294 20.67 -9.35 3.48
C GLY A 294 19.16 -9.25 3.24
N GLU A 295 18.71 -8.15 2.64
CA GLU A 295 17.26 -7.89 2.47
C GLU A 295 16.53 -8.99 1.66
N PHE A 296 17.18 -9.61 0.67
CA PHE A 296 16.60 -10.75 -0.06
C PHE A 296 16.56 -12.04 0.78
N ASN A 297 17.47 -12.18 1.74
CA ASN A 297 17.49 -13.33 2.64
C ASN A 297 16.36 -13.22 3.67
N ILE A 298 16.22 -12.02 4.23
CA ILE A 298 15.20 -11.68 5.21
C ILE A 298 13.80 -11.77 4.62
N ALA A 299 13.59 -11.24 3.41
CA ALA A 299 12.29 -11.20 2.76
C ALA A 299 11.82 -12.55 2.23
N ASN A 300 12.66 -13.60 2.31
CA ASN A 300 12.31 -14.92 1.82
C ASN A 300 11.01 -15.44 2.45
N ARG A 301 10.20 -16.10 1.63
CA ARG A 301 8.82 -16.50 1.92
C ARG A 301 7.84 -15.34 2.08
N GLY A 302 8.18 -14.11 1.75
CA GLY A 302 7.23 -12.98 1.80
C GLY A 302 7.50 -11.91 0.76
N MET A 303 7.95 -10.73 1.16
CA MET A 303 8.14 -9.62 0.23
C MET A 303 9.31 -8.71 0.58
N VAL A 304 9.89 -8.09 -0.45
CA VAL A 304 10.89 -7.03 -0.32
C VAL A 304 10.41 -5.77 -1.01
N GLU A 305 10.48 -4.65 -0.29
CA GLU A 305 10.20 -3.31 -0.82
C GLU A 305 11.51 -2.58 -1.16
N PHE A 306 11.64 -2.08 -2.39
CA PHE A 306 12.71 -1.17 -2.80
C PHE A 306 12.18 0.27 -2.89
N VAL A 307 12.51 1.08 -1.89
CA VAL A 307 12.10 2.48 -1.78
C VAL A 307 12.94 3.31 -2.73
N GLU A 308 12.32 4.06 -3.64
CA GLU A 308 13.03 4.88 -4.65
C GLU A 308 14.04 4.06 -5.48
N VAL A 309 13.65 2.86 -5.90
CA VAL A 309 14.51 1.85 -6.57
C VAL A 309 15.38 2.40 -7.69
N LEU A 310 14.93 3.42 -8.43
CA LEU A 310 15.71 4.01 -9.53
C LEU A 310 16.82 4.98 -9.09
N LYS A 311 16.99 5.22 -7.79
CA LYS A 311 18.15 5.92 -7.21
C LYS A 311 19.28 4.96 -6.81
N LEU A 312 19.07 3.66 -6.96
CA LEU A 312 20.11 2.68 -6.67
C LEU A 312 21.21 2.76 -7.71
N ASP A 313 22.43 2.40 -7.30
CA ASP A 313 23.51 2.16 -8.25
C ASP A 313 23.09 1.05 -9.23
N VAL A 314 23.53 1.18 -10.48
CA VAL A 314 23.33 0.24 -11.57
C VAL A 314 23.68 -1.20 -11.18
N ALA A 315 24.73 -1.41 -10.38
CA ALA A 315 25.11 -2.75 -9.90
C ALA A 315 23.99 -3.44 -9.10
N PHE A 316 23.35 -2.72 -8.18
CA PHE A 316 22.24 -3.24 -7.36
C PHE A 316 21.02 -3.57 -8.21
N LEU A 317 20.78 -2.78 -9.26
CA LEU A 317 19.69 -3.05 -10.16
C LEU A 317 19.91 -4.32 -10.98
N TYR A 318 21.15 -4.67 -11.34
CA TYR A 318 21.44 -5.96 -11.97
C TYR A 318 21.18 -7.13 -11.02
N ASP A 319 21.59 -7.02 -9.76
CA ASP A 319 21.30 -8.02 -8.73
C ASP A 319 19.80 -8.19 -8.53
N LEU A 320 19.04 -7.08 -8.50
CA LEU A 320 17.58 -7.07 -8.43
C LEU A 320 16.92 -7.79 -9.61
N LEU A 321 17.39 -7.51 -10.83
CA LEU A 321 16.86 -8.13 -12.04
C LEU A 321 17.21 -9.62 -12.11
N GLY A 322 18.40 -10.01 -11.66
CA GLY A 322 18.80 -11.42 -11.51
C GLY A 322 17.93 -12.14 -10.50
N ALA A 323 17.73 -11.54 -9.32
CA ALA A 323 16.88 -12.05 -8.24
C ALA A 323 15.45 -12.31 -8.73
N SER A 324 14.85 -11.35 -9.42
CA SER A 324 13.50 -11.50 -9.95
C SER A 324 13.39 -12.57 -11.04
N GLN A 325 14.34 -12.64 -11.97
CA GLN A 325 14.24 -13.53 -13.13
C GLN A 325 14.57 -14.99 -12.80
N GLU A 326 15.62 -15.20 -12.00
CA GLU A 326 16.13 -16.53 -11.66
C GLU A 326 15.55 -17.07 -10.36
N HIS A 327 14.86 -16.22 -9.58
CA HIS A 327 14.48 -16.52 -8.19
C HIS A 327 15.69 -16.97 -7.37
N ARG A 328 16.84 -16.33 -7.62
CA ARG A 328 18.13 -16.66 -7.00
C ARG A 328 18.94 -15.41 -6.74
N VAL A 329 19.61 -15.39 -5.60
CA VAL A 329 20.64 -14.39 -5.28
C VAL A 329 22.01 -15.04 -5.22
N LYS A 330 23.06 -14.30 -5.56
CA LYS A 330 24.45 -14.78 -5.51
C LYS A 330 25.18 -14.13 -4.34
N PRO A 331 25.28 -14.80 -3.18
CA PRO A 331 26.11 -14.30 -2.10
C PRO A 331 27.59 -14.36 -2.49
N LYS A 332 28.37 -13.41 -1.99
CA LYS A 332 29.80 -13.29 -2.29
C LYS A 332 30.54 -14.57 -1.87
N LYS A 333 31.29 -15.19 -2.79
CA LYS A 333 32.02 -16.47 -2.62
C LYS A 333 31.17 -17.75 -2.44
N PHE A 334 29.84 -17.67 -2.34
CA PHE A 334 28.98 -18.86 -2.15
C PHE A 334 28.14 -19.22 -3.38
N ALA A 335 27.53 -20.41 -3.36
CA ALA A 335 26.59 -20.84 -4.39
C ALA A 335 25.36 -19.91 -4.46
N GLN A 336 24.73 -19.83 -5.63
CA GLN A 336 23.46 -19.12 -5.74
C GLN A 336 22.42 -19.75 -4.80
N THR A 337 21.64 -18.91 -4.13
CA THR A 337 20.63 -19.32 -3.15
C THR A 337 19.26 -18.99 -3.70
N TYR A 338 18.35 -19.97 -3.66
CA TYR A 338 16.97 -19.79 -4.08
C TYR A 338 16.20 -18.85 -3.15
N ILE A 339 15.34 -18.00 -3.73
CA ILE A 339 14.45 -17.09 -3.01
C ILE A 339 13.01 -17.23 -3.51
N ASP A 340 12.07 -17.16 -2.58
CA ASP A 340 10.63 -17.21 -2.79
C ASP A 340 10.01 -15.94 -2.18
N GLU A 341 9.92 -14.87 -2.97
CA GLU A 341 9.47 -13.57 -2.47
C GLU A 341 8.85 -12.71 -3.58
N VAL A 342 8.01 -11.75 -3.18
CA VAL A 342 7.49 -10.71 -4.07
C VAL A 342 8.37 -9.48 -3.99
N ILE A 343 8.96 -9.09 -5.12
CA ILE A 343 9.81 -7.90 -5.23
C ILE A 343 8.99 -6.71 -5.75
N ILE A 344 8.85 -5.68 -4.92
CA ILE A 344 8.14 -4.44 -5.28
C ILE A 344 9.07 -3.25 -5.13
N GLY A 345 9.38 -2.57 -6.22
CA GLY A 345 10.07 -1.29 -6.21
C GLY A 345 9.10 -0.14 -6.42
N HIS A 346 9.35 1.01 -5.80
CA HIS A 346 8.60 2.22 -6.12
C HIS A 346 9.52 3.38 -6.50
N THR A 347 9.08 4.22 -7.44
CA THR A 347 9.87 5.36 -7.92
C THR A 347 9.01 6.58 -8.22
N ASN A 348 9.65 7.74 -8.28
CA ASN A 348 9.02 9.01 -8.63
C ASN A 348 9.20 9.33 -10.12
N GLU A 349 8.47 10.32 -10.61
CA GLU A 349 8.53 10.72 -12.02
C GLU A 349 9.91 11.29 -12.44
N PRO A 350 10.53 12.22 -11.70
CA PRO A 350 11.86 12.73 -12.06
C PRO A 350 12.91 11.64 -12.27
N GLU A 351 13.03 10.69 -11.34
CA GLU A 351 14.03 9.61 -11.46
C GLU A 351 13.71 8.67 -12.64
N TYR A 352 12.44 8.35 -12.86
CA TYR A 352 12.03 7.56 -14.01
C TYR A 352 12.38 8.24 -15.35
N ARG A 353 12.19 9.56 -15.45
CA ARG A 353 12.53 10.32 -16.66
C ARG A 353 14.03 10.44 -16.90
N LYS A 354 14.83 10.61 -15.84
CA LYS A 354 16.31 10.70 -15.97
C LYS A 354 16.87 9.46 -16.65
N LEU A 355 16.36 8.29 -16.28
CA LEU A 355 16.85 7.03 -16.80
C LEU A 355 16.20 6.67 -18.15
N GLN A 356 15.07 7.27 -18.54
CA GLN A 356 14.27 6.84 -19.69
C GLN A 356 15.00 6.82 -21.04
N ASN A 357 16.07 7.61 -21.20
CA ASN A 357 16.89 7.67 -22.41
C ASN A 357 18.18 6.83 -22.33
N ASN A 358 18.37 6.08 -21.25
CA ASN A 358 19.53 5.20 -21.04
C ASN A 358 19.22 3.79 -21.56
N GLU A 359 20.14 3.16 -22.29
CA GLU A 359 20.05 1.74 -22.73
C GLU A 359 19.77 0.80 -21.56
N PHE A 360 20.31 1.12 -20.37
CA PHE A 360 20.02 0.38 -19.14
C PHE A 360 18.52 0.31 -18.81
N MET A 361 17.76 1.38 -19.07
CA MET A 361 16.30 1.35 -18.86
C MET A 361 15.56 0.45 -19.83
N GLU A 362 16.16 0.11 -20.96
CA GLU A 362 15.55 -0.85 -21.89
C GLU A 362 15.48 -2.25 -21.24
N ALA A 363 16.60 -2.71 -20.67
CA ALA A 363 16.66 -3.98 -19.94
C ALA A 363 15.73 -3.98 -18.71
N LEU A 364 15.72 -2.88 -17.95
CA LEU A 364 14.86 -2.76 -16.78
C LEU A 364 13.37 -2.69 -17.16
N ARG A 365 13.01 -2.06 -18.29
CA ARG A 365 11.61 -2.01 -18.77
C ARG A 365 11.08 -3.38 -19.16
N ASP A 366 11.88 -4.19 -19.84
CA ASP A 366 11.44 -5.54 -20.25
C ASP A 366 11.23 -6.46 -19.04
N ARG A 367 12.08 -6.29 -18.01
CA ARG A 367 12.07 -7.08 -16.78
C ARG A 367 11.27 -6.49 -15.62
N THR A 368 10.52 -5.41 -15.86
CA THR A 368 9.61 -4.82 -14.86
C THR A 368 8.17 -4.80 -15.35
N VAL A 369 7.23 -4.96 -14.41
CA VAL A 369 5.83 -4.61 -14.66
C VAL A 369 5.56 -3.26 -14.01
N LYS A 370 5.54 -2.23 -14.85
CA LYS A 370 5.22 -0.87 -14.42
C LYS A 370 3.73 -0.72 -14.11
N ILE A 371 3.42 -0.23 -12.91
CA ILE A 371 2.07 0.12 -12.47
C ILE A 371 2.03 1.59 -12.10
N ASP A 372 1.28 2.36 -12.89
CA ASP A 372 1.06 3.78 -12.67
C ASP A 372 0.13 4.01 -11.47
N ILE A 373 0.60 4.76 -10.48
CA ILE A 373 -0.17 5.23 -9.32
C ILE A 373 -0.25 6.77 -9.38
N PRO A 374 -1.23 7.34 -10.12
CA PRO A 374 -1.40 8.79 -10.23
C PRO A 374 -2.02 9.39 -8.96
N TYR A 375 -2.11 10.71 -8.88
CA TYR A 375 -3.01 11.35 -7.92
C TYR A 375 -4.48 11.09 -8.28
N ILE A 376 -5.35 11.16 -7.26
CA ILE A 376 -6.80 11.01 -7.44
C ILE A 376 -7.36 12.15 -8.28
N THR A 377 -8.31 11.79 -9.15
CA THR A 377 -9.02 12.70 -10.07
C THR A 377 -10.54 12.73 -9.87
N LYS A 378 -11.05 12.00 -8.85
CA LYS A 378 -12.46 12.03 -8.42
C LYS A 378 -12.59 12.80 -7.11
N LEU A 379 -13.54 13.74 -7.06
CA LEU A 379 -13.70 14.66 -5.94
C LEU A 379 -14.07 13.93 -4.65
N LYS A 380 -15.05 13.01 -4.72
CA LYS A 380 -15.49 12.25 -3.55
C LYS A 380 -14.37 11.42 -2.92
N GLU A 381 -13.50 10.84 -3.74
CA GLU A 381 -12.39 10.02 -3.25
C GLU A 381 -11.26 10.86 -2.65
N GLU A 382 -11.00 12.06 -3.19
CA GLU A 382 -10.03 13.00 -2.62
C GLU A 382 -10.50 13.56 -1.27
N ILE A 383 -11.79 13.84 -1.11
CA ILE A 383 -12.36 14.31 0.16
C ILE A 383 -12.10 13.29 1.28
N LYS A 384 -12.28 11.99 1.01
CA LYS A 384 -12.03 10.91 1.98
C LYS A 384 -10.59 10.90 2.49
N ILE A 385 -9.60 11.25 1.66
CA ILE A 385 -8.19 11.37 2.09
C ILE A 385 -8.07 12.37 3.24
N TYR A 386 -8.72 13.53 3.11
CA TYR A 386 -8.59 14.61 4.08
C TYR A 386 -9.45 14.37 5.31
N GLU A 387 -10.68 13.87 5.16
CA GLU A 387 -11.59 13.58 6.27
C GLU A 387 -11.03 12.54 7.24
N LYS A 388 -10.16 11.65 6.76
CA LYS A 388 -9.43 10.69 7.60
C LYS A 388 -8.64 11.36 8.73
N ASP A 389 -8.02 12.50 8.48
CA ASP A 389 -7.20 13.22 9.46
C ASP A 389 -7.94 14.43 10.04
N PHE A 390 -8.81 15.05 9.24
CA PHE A 390 -9.53 16.27 9.58
C PHE A 390 -11.00 15.98 9.89
N ASN A 391 -11.25 15.24 10.97
CA ASN A 391 -12.60 14.94 11.46
C ASN A 391 -12.79 15.31 12.93
N ARG A 392 -14.05 15.30 13.37
CA ARG A 392 -14.47 15.63 14.74
C ARG A 392 -13.88 14.72 15.82
N LYS A 393 -13.44 13.50 15.49
CA LYS A 393 -12.83 12.57 16.46
C LYS A 393 -11.38 12.95 16.75
N LYS A 394 -10.61 13.34 15.72
CA LYS A 394 -9.19 13.70 15.83
C LYS A 394 -8.97 15.16 16.24
N LEU A 395 -9.81 16.08 15.76
CA LEU A 395 -9.69 17.51 16.05
C LEU A 395 -10.39 17.87 17.36
N ARG A 396 -9.62 18.38 18.33
CA ARG A 396 -10.15 18.89 19.61
C ARG A 396 -10.13 20.42 19.62
N GLY A 397 -11.24 21.02 20.04
CA GLY A 397 -11.34 22.47 20.23
C GLY A 397 -11.49 23.32 18.96
N VAL A 398 -11.57 22.68 17.79
CA VAL A 398 -11.80 23.36 16.50
C VAL A 398 -12.75 22.54 15.66
N SER A 399 -13.75 23.21 15.09
CA SER A 399 -14.65 22.61 14.11
C SER A 399 -14.23 22.96 12.68
N ILE A 400 -14.56 22.09 11.72
CA ILE A 400 -14.41 22.38 10.30
C ILE A 400 -15.80 22.68 9.75
N ALA A 401 -15.97 23.85 9.16
CA ALA A 401 -17.23 24.25 8.55
C ALA A 401 -17.53 23.39 7.31
N PRO A 402 -18.82 23.20 6.95
CA PRO A 402 -19.21 22.48 5.73
C PRO A 402 -18.46 22.98 4.48
N HIS A 403 -18.25 22.07 3.52
CA HIS A 403 -17.52 22.29 2.26
C HIS A 403 -16.06 22.74 2.37
N THR A 404 -15.51 22.97 3.57
CA THR A 404 -14.10 23.42 3.73
C THR A 404 -13.11 22.43 3.12
N ILE A 405 -13.31 21.13 3.38
CA ILE A 405 -12.49 20.06 2.78
C ILE A 405 -12.81 19.91 1.30
N GLU A 406 -14.08 20.01 0.91
CA GLU A 406 -14.53 19.87 -0.47
C GLU A 406 -13.89 20.92 -1.39
N VAL A 407 -13.85 22.20 -1.00
CA VAL A 407 -13.23 23.25 -1.83
C VAL A 407 -11.72 23.04 -1.98
N ALA A 408 -11.05 22.56 -0.92
CA ALA A 408 -9.62 22.28 -0.95
C ALA A 408 -9.31 21.09 -1.86
N ALA A 409 -10.10 20.02 -1.76
CA ALA A 409 -10.02 18.85 -2.63
C ALA A 409 -10.33 19.20 -4.09
N MET A 410 -11.35 20.03 -4.32
CA MET A 410 -11.74 20.50 -5.65
C MET A 410 -10.60 21.26 -6.31
N TRP A 411 -10.01 22.23 -5.62
CA TRP A 411 -8.86 22.96 -6.14
C TRP A 411 -7.70 22.02 -6.45
N ALA A 412 -7.36 21.10 -5.54
CA ALA A 412 -6.30 20.14 -5.74
C ALA A 412 -6.51 19.32 -7.03
N ILE A 413 -7.71 18.80 -7.28
CA ILE A 413 -8.00 18.02 -8.48
C ILE A 413 -7.94 18.89 -9.74
N LEU A 414 -8.45 20.12 -9.72
CA LEU A 414 -8.37 20.99 -10.88
C LEU A 414 -6.92 21.25 -11.33
N THR A 415 -5.96 21.27 -10.39
CA THR A 415 -4.52 21.37 -10.73
C THR A 415 -3.94 20.10 -11.35
N ARG A 416 -4.58 18.95 -11.14
CA ARG A 416 -4.16 17.61 -11.60
C ARG A 416 -4.80 17.18 -12.91
N LEU A 417 -5.92 17.81 -13.27
CA LEU A 417 -6.62 17.56 -14.53
C LEU A 417 -5.95 18.28 -15.70
N GLU A 418 -5.70 17.53 -16.76
CA GLU A 418 -5.25 18.10 -18.03
C GLU A 418 -6.34 19.02 -18.61
N LYS A 419 -5.92 20.13 -19.22
CA LYS A 419 -6.83 21.05 -19.91
C LYS A 419 -7.57 20.27 -21.00
N PRO A 420 -8.92 20.29 -21.02
CA PRO A 420 -9.68 19.64 -22.08
C PRO A 420 -9.27 20.17 -23.46
N LYS A 421 -9.12 19.26 -24.44
CA LYS A 421 -8.84 19.64 -25.83
C LYS A 421 -10.05 20.29 -26.50
N LYS A 422 -11.26 19.92 -26.08
CA LYS A 422 -12.52 20.49 -26.57
C LYS A 422 -12.76 21.86 -25.92
N ALA A 423 -12.82 22.92 -26.73
CA ALA A 423 -12.94 24.30 -26.26
C ALA A 423 -14.18 24.58 -25.37
N ASN A 424 -15.24 23.80 -25.54
CA ASN A 424 -16.51 23.99 -24.82
C ASN A 424 -16.55 23.30 -23.44
N LEU A 425 -15.48 22.61 -23.03
CA LEU A 425 -15.42 21.90 -21.75
C LEU A 425 -14.42 22.56 -20.81
N THR A 426 -14.89 23.02 -19.65
CA THR A 426 -14.00 23.54 -18.59
C THR A 426 -13.43 22.40 -17.75
N ARG A 427 -12.30 22.63 -17.06
CA ARG A 427 -11.74 21.66 -16.09
C ARG A 427 -12.74 21.31 -14.98
N LEU A 428 -13.55 22.28 -14.54
CA LEU A 428 -14.57 22.05 -13.52
C LEU A 428 -15.69 21.13 -14.02
N GLN A 429 -16.16 21.33 -15.25
CA GLN A 429 -17.12 20.39 -15.87
C GLN A 429 -16.51 19.01 -16.05
N LYS A 430 -15.23 18.92 -16.47
CA LYS A 430 -14.50 17.65 -16.56
C LYS A 430 -14.41 16.94 -15.20
N LEU A 431 -14.08 17.66 -14.12
CA LEU A 431 -14.11 17.14 -12.75
C LEU A 431 -15.48 16.56 -12.38
N LYS A 432 -16.56 17.33 -12.62
CA LYS A 432 -17.93 16.90 -12.34
C LYS A 432 -18.29 15.61 -13.11
N LEU A 433 -17.92 15.51 -14.39
CA LEU A 433 -18.11 14.31 -15.20
C LEU A 433 -17.33 13.10 -14.65
N TYR A 434 -16.09 13.30 -14.21
CA TYR A 434 -15.26 12.22 -13.65
C TYR A 434 -15.79 11.72 -12.31
N ASP A 435 -16.41 12.61 -11.52
CA ASP A 435 -17.08 12.31 -10.25
C ASP A 435 -18.51 11.73 -10.44
N GLY A 436 -18.92 11.50 -11.69
CA GLY A 436 -20.19 10.86 -12.04
C GLY A 436 -21.40 11.79 -12.14
N LYS A 437 -21.21 13.12 -12.12
CA LYS A 437 -22.31 14.06 -12.37
C LYS A 437 -22.65 14.09 -13.86
N THR A 438 -23.94 14.04 -14.18
CA THR A 438 -24.45 14.21 -15.55
C THR A 438 -24.46 15.68 -15.93
N ILE A 439 -23.86 16.02 -17.07
CA ILE A 439 -23.91 17.37 -17.65
C ILE A 439 -24.65 17.30 -18.97
N PRO A 440 -25.64 18.17 -19.24
CA PRO A 440 -26.34 18.22 -20.52
C PRO A 440 -25.36 18.28 -21.70
N GLY A 441 -25.60 17.46 -22.72
CA GLY A 441 -24.72 17.35 -23.90
C GLY A 441 -23.53 16.41 -23.75
N TYR A 442 -23.36 15.75 -22.59
CA TYR A 442 -22.31 14.76 -22.38
C TYR A 442 -22.90 13.40 -22.00
N THR A 443 -22.45 12.37 -22.70
CA THR A 443 -22.79 10.96 -22.44
C THR A 443 -21.63 10.23 -21.76
N GLU A 444 -21.89 9.02 -21.24
CA GLU A 444 -20.82 8.16 -20.71
C GLU A 444 -19.74 7.85 -21.77
N ASP A 445 -20.11 7.73 -23.04
CA ASP A 445 -19.13 7.49 -24.11
C ASP A 445 -18.19 8.69 -24.27
N ASN A 446 -18.71 9.91 -24.12
CA ASN A 446 -17.86 11.10 -24.12
C ASN A 446 -16.91 11.14 -22.91
N VAL A 447 -17.35 10.69 -21.73
CA VAL A 447 -16.46 10.60 -20.55
C VAL A 447 -15.36 9.56 -20.76
N LYS A 448 -15.70 8.42 -21.37
CA LYS A 448 -14.74 7.38 -21.73
C LYS A 448 -13.70 7.88 -22.74
N GLU A 449 -14.11 8.65 -23.73
CA GLU A 449 -13.21 9.31 -24.68
C GLU A 449 -12.30 10.32 -23.98
N LEU A 450 -12.84 11.18 -23.12
CA LEU A 450 -12.05 12.17 -22.36
C LEU A 450 -10.95 11.50 -21.52
N ARG A 451 -11.25 10.38 -20.86
CA ARG A 451 -10.27 9.61 -20.08
C ARG A 451 -9.20 8.94 -20.96
N LYS A 452 -9.53 8.58 -22.21
CA LYS A 452 -8.57 8.02 -23.18
C LYS A 452 -7.69 9.08 -23.83
N GLU A 453 -8.20 10.30 -24.02
CA GLU A 453 -7.46 11.41 -24.60
C GLU A 453 -6.37 11.97 -23.67
N ALA A 454 -6.58 11.83 -22.35
CA ALA A 454 -5.65 12.26 -21.33
C ALA A 454 -4.52 11.24 -21.16
N VAL A 455 -3.27 11.72 -21.15
CA VAL A 455 -2.08 10.85 -21.22
C VAL A 455 -1.38 10.74 -19.87
N ARG A 456 -1.34 11.85 -19.13
CA ARG A 456 -0.59 12.05 -17.88
C ARG A 456 -1.49 12.66 -16.80
N GLU A 457 -2.79 12.42 -16.87
CA GLU A 457 -3.77 12.90 -15.90
C GLU A 457 -3.41 12.41 -14.49
N GLY A 458 -3.34 13.32 -13.52
CA GLY A 458 -2.95 12.99 -12.15
C GLY A 458 -1.45 12.75 -11.93
N PHE A 459 -0.58 12.88 -12.95
CA PHE A 459 0.88 12.83 -12.76
C PHE A 459 1.51 14.19 -12.46
N ASP A 460 0.81 15.27 -12.79
CA ASP A 460 1.17 16.65 -12.46
C ASP A 460 0.10 17.24 -11.52
N GLY A 461 0.40 18.38 -10.90
CA GLY A 461 -0.52 19.06 -9.97
C GLY A 461 -0.05 19.08 -8.53
N ILE A 462 -0.91 19.61 -7.66
CA ILE A 462 -0.65 19.77 -6.24
C ILE A 462 -0.85 18.45 -5.50
N SER A 463 0.15 18.06 -4.71
CA SER A 463 0.10 16.83 -3.92
C SER A 463 -0.93 16.89 -2.78
N PRO A 464 -1.53 15.76 -2.37
CA PRO A 464 -2.39 15.72 -1.19
C PRO A 464 -1.68 16.20 0.09
N ARG A 465 -0.38 15.94 0.23
CA ARG A 465 0.43 16.39 1.39
C ARG A 465 0.46 17.91 1.52
N TYR A 466 0.54 18.62 0.41
CA TYR A 466 0.50 20.08 0.41
C TYR A 466 -0.86 20.59 0.91
N ILE A 467 -1.97 19.97 0.49
CA ILE A 467 -3.31 20.35 0.94
C ILE A 467 -3.48 20.08 2.44
N GLN A 468 -3.04 18.91 2.93
CA GLN A 468 -3.05 18.58 4.35
C GLN A 468 -2.24 19.60 5.19
N ASP A 469 -1.07 20.02 4.71
CA ASP A 469 -0.27 21.07 5.35
C ASP A 469 -1.05 22.39 5.43
N LYS A 470 -1.69 22.83 4.33
CA LYS A 470 -2.46 24.09 4.34
C LYS A 470 -3.72 24.05 5.18
N ILE A 471 -4.43 22.93 5.22
CA ILE A 471 -5.55 22.74 6.14
C ILE A 471 -5.06 22.79 7.60
N SER A 472 -3.94 22.11 7.91
CA SER A 472 -3.35 22.14 9.25
C SER A 472 -2.95 23.55 9.68
N ASN A 473 -2.29 24.30 8.79
CA ASN A 473 -1.94 25.70 9.05
C ASN A 473 -3.17 26.58 9.30
N ALA A 474 -4.24 26.39 8.52
CA ALA A 474 -5.50 27.12 8.74
C ALA A 474 -6.15 26.77 10.10
N ILE A 475 -6.08 25.51 10.53
CA ILE A 475 -6.54 25.06 11.86
C ILE A 475 -5.73 25.72 12.98
N VAL A 476 -4.41 25.70 12.88
CA VAL A 476 -3.52 26.32 13.88
C VAL A 476 -3.79 27.82 13.99
N MET A 477 -3.94 28.52 12.85
CA MET A 477 -4.29 29.94 12.86
C MET A 477 -5.67 30.20 13.47
N ALA A 478 -6.67 29.35 13.22
CA ALA A 478 -7.98 29.48 13.82
C ALA A 478 -7.89 29.36 15.36
N GLN A 479 -7.14 28.39 15.87
CA GLN A 479 -6.90 28.22 17.31
C GLN A 479 -6.23 29.44 17.93
N GLN A 480 -5.16 29.95 17.31
CA GLN A 480 -4.44 31.12 17.80
C GLN A 480 -5.31 32.38 17.84
N MET A 481 -6.24 32.52 16.90
CA MET A 481 -7.17 33.65 16.84
C MET A 481 -8.44 33.43 17.69
N ASN A 482 -8.51 32.37 18.50
CA ASN A 482 -9.71 31.94 19.24
C ASN A 482 -10.96 31.82 18.36
N LYS A 483 -10.78 31.48 17.07
CA LYS A 483 -11.87 31.14 16.16
C LYS A 483 -12.19 29.66 16.34
N GLY A 484 -13.36 29.35 16.88
CA GLY A 484 -13.81 27.97 17.12
C GLY A 484 -14.06 27.12 15.87
N SER A 485 -13.88 27.69 14.67
CA SER A 485 -14.09 27.00 13.39
C SER A 485 -13.14 27.46 12.29
N VAL A 486 -12.72 26.52 11.44
CA VAL A 486 -12.08 26.80 10.15
C VAL A 486 -13.14 26.79 9.05
N ASN A 487 -13.13 27.81 8.18
CA ASN A 487 -14.07 27.94 7.07
C ASN A 487 -13.38 27.81 5.70
N PRO A 488 -14.14 27.66 4.59
CA PRO A 488 -13.59 27.50 3.24
C PRO A 488 -12.63 28.63 2.83
N PHE A 489 -12.96 29.88 3.15
CA PHE A 489 -12.15 31.04 2.78
C PHE A 489 -10.79 31.07 3.47
N MET A 490 -10.70 30.62 4.73
CA MET A 490 -9.43 30.52 5.45
C MET A 490 -8.49 29.54 4.75
N VAL A 491 -9.00 28.36 4.36
CA VAL A 491 -8.20 27.36 3.66
C VAL A 491 -7.80 27.84 2.27
N LEU A 492 -8.72 28.41 1.48
CA LEU A 492 -8.40 28.95 0.16
C LEU A 492 -7.34 30.05 0.22
N ARG A 493 -7.35 30.90 1.25
CA ARG A 493 -6.32 31.92 1.46
C ARG A 493 -4.96 31.31 1.79
N GLU A 494 -4.92 30.27 2.62
CA GLU A 494 -3.67 29.54 2.92
C GLU A 494 -3.11 28.83 1.68
N LEU A 495 -3.98 28.25 0.85
CA LEU A 495 -3.60 27.66 -0.43
C LEU A 495 -3.01 28.72 -1.37
N GLU A 496 -3.66 29.88 -1.51
CA GLU A 496 -3.16 30.98 -2.36
C GLU A 496 -1.82 31.53 -1.87
N SER A 497 -1.71 31.80 -0.56
CA SER A 497 -0.50 32.31 0.06
C SER A 497 0.67 31.33 -0.11
N GLY A 498 0.38 30.04 0.10
CA GLY A 498 1.37 28.97 -0.03
C GLY A 498 1.89 28.75 -1.45
N LEU A 499 1.16 29.13 -2.50
CA LEU A 499 1.61 28.97 -3.89
C LEU A 499 2.84 29.84 -4.20
N LYS A 500 2.94 31.02 -3.56
CA LYS A 500 4.06 31.96 -3.78
C LYS A 500 5.42 31.33 -3.44
N HIS A 501 5.44 30.47 -2.43
CA HIS A 501 6.64 29.82 -1.90
C HIS A 501 6.71 28.31 -2.23
N HIS A 502 5.90 27.84 -3.18
CA HIS A 502 5.83 26.41 -3.49
C HIS A 502 7.10 25.92 -4.21
N THR A 503 7.86 25.01 -3.58
CA THR A 503 9.17 24.56 -4.08
C THR A 503 9.11 23.81 -5.42
N LEU A 504 8.09 22.98 -5.65
CA LEU A 504 8.00 22.14 -6.86
C LEU A 504 7.31 22.82 -8.06
N VAL A 505 6.63 23.96 -7.85
CA VAL A 505 5.91 24.68 -8.92
C VAL A 505 6.70 25.94 -9.20
N THR A 506 7.75 25.83 -10.02
CA THR A 506 8.65 26.94 -10.33
C THR A 506 8.20 27.78 -11.53
N ASP A 507 7.37 27.20 -12.40
CA ASP A 507 6.84 27.88 -13.59
C ASP A 507 5.77 28.91 -13.21
N GLU A 508 6.07 30.19 -13.43
CA GLU A 508 5.16 31.31 -13.15
C GLU A 508 3.83 31.21 -13.93
N LYS A 509 3.84 30.66 -15.15
CA LYS A 509 2.61 30.46 -15.92
C LYS A 509 1.71 29.41 -15.25
N LYS A 510 2.30 28.35 -14.70
CA LYS A 510 1.55 27.34 -13.91
C LYS A 510 1.03 27.91 -12.61
N LYS A 511 1.82 28.74 -11.91
CA LYS A 511 1.35 29.41 -10.68
C LYS A 511 0.14 30.29 -10.96
N GLN A 512 0.19 31.07 -12.04
CA GLN A 512 -0.92 31.91 -12.46
C GLN A 512 -2.16 31.08 -12.83
N ASP A 513 -1.99 29.98 -13.59
CA ASP A 513 -3.07 29.03 -13.90
C ASP A 513 -3.70 28.46 -12.62
N TYR A 514 -2.90 28.06 -11.63
CA TYR A 514 -3.39 27.53 -10.36
C TYR A 514 -4.10 28.57 -9.50
N LYS A 515 -3.69 29.83 -9.59
CA LYS A 515 -4.36 30.95 -8.94
C LYS A 515 -5.73 31.20 -9.57
N GLU A 516 -5.83 31.21 -10.90
CA GLU A 516 -7.12 31.32 -11.60
C GLU A 516 -8.07 30.17 -11.23
N LEU A 517 -7.55 28.96 -11.03
CA LEU A 517 -8.35 27.84 -10.54
C LEU A 517 -8.90 28.05 -9.11
N LEU A 518 -8.26 28.86 -8.25
CA LEU A 518 -8.85 29.22 -6.96
C LEU A 518 -10.09 30.08 -7.14
N ASP A 519 -10.08 31.00 -8.10
CA ASP A 519 -11.24 31.85 -8.40
C ASP A 519 -12.41 31.01 -8.94
N VAL A 520 -12.13 30.02 -9.79
CA VAL A 520 -13.14 29.05 -10.25
C VAL A 520 -13.76 28.28 -9.08
N VAL A 521 -12.96 27.87 -8.09
CA VAL A 521 -13.46 27.16 -6.90
C VAL A 521 -14.26 28.08 -5.99
N ARG A 522 -13.88 29.36 -5.85
CA ARG A 522 -14.67 30.36 -5.11
C ARG A 522 -16.05 30.53 -5.73
N GLN A 523 -16.11 30.67 -7.06
CA GLN A 523 -17.38 30.77 -7.79
C GLN A 523 -18.24 29.51 -7.63
N GLU A 524 -17.66 28.31 -7.78
CA GLU A 524 -18.39 27.06 -7.58
C GLU A 524 -18.91 26.93 -6.13
N TYR A 525 -18.12 27.34 -5.13
CA TYR A 525 -18.57 27.36 -3.74
C TYR A 525 -19.73 28.32 -3.51
N GLU A 526 -19.69 29.52 -4.10
CA GLU A 526 -20.83 30.45 -4.05
C GLU A 526 -22.09 29.82 -4.66
N ASP A 527 -21.96 29.12 -5.78
CA ASP A 527 -23.09 28.46 -6.44
C ASP A 527 -23.65 27.29 -5.62
N ILE A 528 -22.78 26.50 -4.95
CA ILE A 528 -23.19 25.47 -4.00
C ILE A 528 -24.02 26.08 -2.86
N ILE A 529 -23.50 27.15 -2.23
CA ILE A 529 -24.18 27.81 -1.12
C ILE A 529 -25.50 28.46 -1.57
N LYS A 530 -25.52 29.12 -2.73
CA LYS A 530 -26.77 29.68 -3.30
C LYS A 530 -27.82 28.57 -3.48
N ALA A 531 -27.44 27.43 -4.05
CA ALA A 531 -28.35 26.31 -4.27
C ALA A 531 -28.83 25.67 -2.95
N GLU A 532 -27.99 25.63 -1.91
CA GLU A 532 -28.38 25.15 -0.58
C GLU A 532 -29.32 26.12 0.14
N VAL A 533 -29.02 27.41 0.11
CA VAL A 533 -29.88 28.46 0.70
C VAL A 533 -31.23 28.49 0.00
N GLN A 534 -31.26 28.43 -1.33
CA GLN A 534 -32.51 28.35 -2.11
C GLN A 534 -33.32 27.11 -1.73
N ARG A 535 -32.69 25.94 -1.58
CA ARG A 535 -33.37 24.71 -1.14
C ARG A 535 -33.91 24.83 0.28
N ALA A 536 -33.14 25.41 1.19
CA ALA A 536 -33.57 25.61 2.57
C ALA A 536 -34.76 26.58 2.68
N ILE A 537 -34.73 27.69 1.93
CA ILE A 537 -35.85 28.64 1.84
C ILE A 537 -37.07 27.97 1.21
N SER A 538 -36.89 27.18 0.14
CA SER A 538 -38.00 26.49 -0.53
C SER A 538 -38.66 25.42 0.33
N ALA A 539 -37.97 24.93 1.37
CA ALA A 539 -38.52 23.98 2.33
C ALA A 539 -39.29 24.64 3.48
N ASP A 540 -39.22 25.97 3.62
CA ASP A 540 -39.96 26.75 4.61
C ASP A 540 -41.07 27.56 3.91
N GLU A 541 -42.32 27.07 4.00
CA GLU A 541 -43.51 27.74 3.45
C GLU A 541 -43.65 29.19 3.95
N HIS A 542 -43.27 29.48 5.20
CA HIS A 542 -43.31 30.83 5.73
C HIS A 542 -42.20 31.71 5.15
N ALA A 543 -41.02 31.15 4.87
CA ALA A 543 -39.96 31.88 4.17
C ALA A 543 -40.35 32.19 2.72
N LEU A 544 -40.97 31.23 2.01
CA LEU A 544 -41.51 31.44 0.67
C LEU A 544 -42.59 32.53 0.65
N GLN A 545 -43.54 32.51 1.59
CA GLN A 545 -44.55 33.57 1.71
C GLN A 545 -43.92 34.94 1.95
N ARG A 546 -42.91 35.05 2.83
CA ARG A 546 -42.18 36.30 3.06
C ARG A 546 -41.44 36.77 1.81
N LEU A 547 -40.83 35.86 1.05
CA LEU A 547 -40.12 36.19 -0.19
C LEU A 547 -41.08 36.66 -1.29
N CYS A 548 -42.20 35.97 -1.48
CA CYS A 548 -43.24 36.39 -2.41
C CYS A 548 -43.87 37.72 -2.00
N ALA A 549 -44.13 37.94 -0.71
CA ALA A 549 -44.64 39.21 -0.20
C ALA A 549 -43.64 40.35 -0.47
N ASN A 550 -42.36 40.17 -0.12
CA ASN A 550 -41.32 41.15 -0.40
C ASN A 550 -41.16 41.43 -1.91
N TYR A 551 -41.24 40.40 -2.75
CA TYR A 551 -41.20 40.57 -4.21
C TYR A 551 -42.41 41.38 -4.70
N ILE A 552 -43.62 41.04 -4.26
CA ILE A 552 -44.85 41.79 -4.61
C ILE A 552 -44.77 43.24 -4.14
N ASP A 553 -44.21 43.50 -2.95
CA ASP A 553 -44.08 44.83 -2.40
C ASP A 553 -43.06 45.67 -3.20
N ASN A 554 -41.92 45.09 -3.59
CA ASN A 554 -40.97 45.75 -4.49
C ASN A 554 -41.57 46.00 -5.89
N LEU A 555 -42.35 45.06 -6.42
CA LEU A 555 -43.00 45.20 -7.74
C LEU A 555 -44.11 46.25 -7.73
N LYS A 556 -44.89 46.33 -6.65
CA LYS A 556 -45.88 47.40 -6.42
C LYS A 556 -45.19 48.75 -6.30
N ALA A 557 -44.14 48.85 -5.48
CA ALA A 557 -43.38 50.08 -5.31
C ALA A 557 -42.75 50.54 -6.63
N TYR A 558 -42.19 49.63 -7.43
CA TYR A 558 -41.66 49.92 -8.75
C TYR A 558 -42.74 50.43 -9.72
N THR A 559 -43.89 49.76 -9.80
CA THR A 559 -44.98 50.15 -10.71
C THR A 559 -45.67 51.45 -10.29
N GLN A 560 -45.70 51.76 -8.99
CA GLN A 560 -46.34 52.96 -8.43
C GLN A 560 -45.35 54.12 -8.22
N LYS A 561 -44.04 53.93 -8.49
CA LYS A 561 -42.95 54.87 -8.19
C LYS A 561 -42.90 55.27 -6.72
N GLU A 562 -43.18 54.31 -5.85
CA GLU A 562 -43.10 54.45 -4.40
C GLU A 562 -41.83 53.79 -3.87
N LYS A 563 -41.45 54.12 -2.64
CA LYS A 563 -40.29 53.53 -1.96
C LYS A 563 -40.72 52.37 -1.08
N VAL A 564 -39.85 51.38 -0.94
CA VAL A 564 -40.09 50.23 -0.06
C VAL A 564 -39.42 50.50 1.28
N LYS A 565 -40.18 50.37 2.37
CA LYS A 565 -39.64 50.55 3.70
C LYS A 565 -38.85 49.31 4.12
N ASN A 566 -37.55 49.46 4.32
CA ASN A 566 -36.69 48.36 4.72
C ASN A 566 -37.02 47.92 6.17
N PRO A 567 -37.39 46.65 6.42
CA PRO A 567 -37.80 46.18 7.74
C PRO A 567 -36.68 46.21 8.79
N PHE A 568 -35.41 46.23 8.37
CA PHE A 568 -34.25 46.12 9.25
C PHE A 568 -33.64 47.49 9.58
N THR A 569 -33.65 48.43 8.64
CA THR A 569 -33.13 49.79 8.83
C THR A 569 -34.23 50.81 9.14
N GLY A 570 -35.48 50.49 8.82
CA GLY A 570 -36.64 51.37 8.96
C GLY A 570 -36.68 52.52 7.96
N GLN A 571 -35.73 52.58 7.02
CA GLN A 571 -35.60 53.64 6.02
C GLN A 571 -36.32 53.27 4.73
N ASP A 572 -36.79 54.29 4.00
CA ASP A 572 -37.42 54.13 2.69
C ASP A 572 -36.33 54.00 1.61
N GLU A 573 -36.24 52.81 1.01
CA GLU A 573 -35.28 52.46 -0.03
C GLU A 573 -35.98 52.40 -1.40
N GLU A 574 -35.22 52.61 -2.48
CA GLU A 574 -35.75 52.42 -3.83
C GLU A 574 -36.09 50.92 -4.03
N PRO A 575 -37.18 50.60 -4.76
CA PRO A 575 -37.55 49.22 -5.04
C PRO A 575 -36.44 48.47 -5.78
N ASP A 576 -36.17 47.24 -5.36
CA ASP A 576 -35.18 46.38 -6.04
C ASP A 576 -35.70 45.97 -7.43
N GLU A 577 -34.93 46.32 -8.47
CA GLU A 577 -35.28 46.06 -9.88
C GLU A 577 -34.85 44.66 -10.36
N ARG A 578 -34.19 43.85 -9.52
CA ARG A 578 -33.61 42.55 -9.90
C ARG A 578 -34.46 41.34 -9.55
#